data_AF-A0A816WUD8-F1
#
_entry.id   AF-A0A816WUD8-F1
#
_cell.length_a   1.000
_cell.length_b   1.000
_cell.length_c   1.000
_cell.angle_alpha   90.00
_cell.angle_beta   90.00
_cell.angle_gamma   90.00
#
_symmetry.space_group_name_H-M   'P 1'
#
loop_
_entity.id
_entity.type
_entity.pdbx_description
1 polymer ?
#
loop_
_entity_poly.entity_id
_entity_poly.type
_entity_poly.pdbx_seq_one_letter_code
_entity_poly.pdbx_strand_id
1 'polypeptide(L)'
;MTSPKGSNLGRLYGLTKVHKDNLPSRPVLSAIGTFSYGLDNPPIPLPPTVNTDTVIIRIPYFGLTSKVYGKRLTLAIKYHYPPKLTRIVDDVKDRIGSAVTIKDNIPTQSKSYVVYEANCPKCSDTYIEKTYRQH
;
A
#
# COMPACT_ATOMS: atom_id res chain seq x y z
N MET A 1 -10.59 -12.21 33.41
CA MET A 1 -10.78 -10.77 33.73
C MET A 1 -9.90 -9.97 32.77
N THR A 2 -10.47 -9.17 31.88
CA THR A 2 -9.71 -8.31 30.96
C THR A 2 -9.27 -7.05 31.70
N SER A 3 -7.96 -6.79 31.77
CA SER A 3 -7.42 -5.55 32.33
C SER A 3 -7.96 -4.33 31.56
N PRO A 4 -8.31 -3.22 32.23
CA PRO A 4 -8.77 -2.02 31.54
C PRO A 4 -7.71 -1.56 30.53
N LYS A 5 -8.10 -1.43 29.26
CA LYS A 5 -7.27 -0.82 28.23
C LYS A 5 -7.40 0.70 28.33
N GLY A 6 -6.31 1.44 28.16
CA GLY A 6 -6.35 2.91 28.12
C GLY A 6 -5.87 3.64 29.39
N SER A 7 -5.29 2.94 30.37
CA SER A 7 -4.84 3.54 31.65
C SER A 7 -3.43 4.14 31.61
N ASN A 8 -2.68 3.95 30.53
CA ASN A 8 -1.31 4.44 30.45
C ASN A 8 -1.26 5.88 29.94
N LEU A 9 -0.29 6.66 30.43
CA LEU A 9 -0.01 8.00 29.88
C LEU A 9 0.67 7.87 28.51
N GLY A 10 0.48 8.89 27.66
CA GLY A 10 1.11 8.93 26.34
C GLY A 10 2.62 9.06 26.45
N ARG A 11 3.37 8.36 25.59
CA ARG A 11 4.84 8.36 25.61
C ARG A 11 5.39 9.27 24.53
N LEU A 12 6.15 10.29 24.91
CA LEU A 12 6.91 11.11 23.96
C LEU A 12 8.13 10.33 23.45
N TYR A 13 8.37 10.36 22.14
CA TYR A 13 9.51 9.68 21.52
C TYR A 13 9.98 10.39 20.25
N GLY A 14 11.20 10.06 19.80
CA GLY A 14 11.77 10.60 18.56
C GLY A 14 12.08 12.10 18.60
N LEU A 15 12.52 12.62 17.46
CA LEU A 15 12.75 14.05 17.26
C LEU A 15 11.45 14.77 16.97
N THR A 16 11.34 16.01 17.46
CA THR A 16 10.18 16.85 17.17
C THR A 16 10.11 17.14 15.68
N LYS A 17 8.90 17.02 15.11
CA LYS A 17 8.68 17.31 13.69
C LYS A 17 8.39 18.79 13.52
N VAL A 18 9.24 19.47 12.76
CA VAL A 18 8.92 20.80 12.23
C VAL A 18 8.01 20.60 11.04
N HIS A 19 6.76 21.05 11.16
CA HIS A 19 5.74 20.87 10.12
C HIS A 19 5.65 22.06 9.17
N LYS A 20 6.05 23.26 9.63
CA LYS A 20 6.07 24.53 8.90
C LYS A 20 7.12 25.44 9.55
N ASP A 21 7.70 26.34 8.77
CA ASP A 21 8.66 27.33 9.28
C ASP A 21 7.98 28.30 10.25
N ASN A 22 8.73 28.77 11.27
CA ASN A 22 8.28 29.72 12.30
C ASN A 22 7.12 29.27 13.21
N LEU A 23 6.80 27.96 13.25
CA LEU A 23 5.90 27.40 14.26
C LEU A 23 6.67 26.50 15.24
N PRO A 24 6.20 26.39 16.49
CA PRO A 24 6.82 25.51 17.47
C PRO A 24 6.82 24.06 16.96
N SER A 25 7.96 23.39 17.13
CA SER A 25 8.14 22.00 16.70
C SER A 25 7.14 21.09 17.42
N ARG A 26 6.46 20.22 16.67
CA ARG A 26 5.46 19.32 17.25
C ARG A 26 6.13 18.10 17.87
N PRO A 27 5.88 17.81 19.15
CA PRO A 27 6.38 16.59 19.76
C PRO A 27 5.63 15.36 19.20
N VAL A 28 6.34 14.25 19.03
CA VAL A 28 5.73 12.99 18.59
C VAL A 28 5.30 12.20 19.83
N LEU A 29 3.99 12.06 20.00
CA LEU A 29 3.36 11.36 21.11
C LEU A 29 2.83 10.00 20.65
N SER A 30 3.25 8.92 21.31
CA SER A 30 2.61 7.61 21.18
C SER A 30 1.37 7.60 22.04
N ALA A 31 0.21 7.50 21.40
CA ALA A 31 -1.07 7.32 22.07
C ALA A 31 -1.38 5.84 22.39
N ILE A 32 -0.48 4.90 22.09
CA ILE A 32 -0.73 3.45 22.28
C ILE A 32 -1.01 3.15 23.76
N GLY A 33 -2.18 2.60 24.04
CA GLY A 33 -2.60 2.24 25.40
C GLY A 33 -3.04 3.42 26.27
N THR A 34 -3.13 4.63 25.71
CA THR A 34 -3.81 5.77 26.33
C THR A 34 -5.33 5.68 26.18
N PHE A 35 -6.07 6.47 26.96
CA PHE A 35 -7.54 6.46 26.93
C PHE A 35 -8.12 6.75 25.54
N SER A 36 -7.45 7.57 24.73
CA SER A 36 -7.90 7.92 23.37
C SER A 36 -7.54 6.88 22.31
N TYR A 37 -6.79 5.82 22.66
CA TYR A 37 -6.32 4.83 21.69
C TYR A 37 -7.48 4.02 21.08
N GLY A 38 -7.70 4.18 19.77
CA GLY A 38 -8.70 3.40 19.02
C GLY A 38 -10.12 3.97 19.03
N LEU A 39 -10.34 5.14 19.62
CA LEU A 39 -11.63 5.84 19.57
C LEU A 39 -11.92 6.43 18.17
N ASP A 40 -10.88 6.74 17.41
CA ASP A 40 -11.01 7.44 16.12
C ASP A 40 -11.52 6.55 14.97
N ASN A 41 -11.48 5.22 15.15
CA ASN A 41 -11.90 4.23 14.17
C ASN A 41 -12.82 3.19 14.83
N PRO A 42 -14.06 3.54 15.20
CA PRO A 42 -15.01 2.55 15.66
C PRO A 42 -15.17 1.47 14.57
N PRO A 43 -15.38 0.20 14.95
CA PRO A 43 -15.68 -0.84 13.97
C PRO A 43 -16.92 -0.40 13.18
N ILE A 44 -16.72 -0.03 11.92
CA ILE A 44 -17.83 0.27 11.02
C ILE A 44 -18.59 -1.05 10.89
N PRO A 45 -19.89 -1.11 11.24
CA PRO A 45 -20.68 -2.31 11.01
C PRO A 45 -20.56 -2.65 9.51
N LEU A 46 -19.97 -3.81 9.22
CA LEU A 46 -19.84 -4.28 7.86
C LEU A 46 -21.26 -4.35 7.27
N PRO A 47 -21.49 -3.86 6.04
CA PRO A 47 -22.78 -4.03 5.40
C PRO A 47 -23.12 -5.53 5.37
N PRO A 48 -24.40 -5.92 5.51
CA PRO A 48 -24.78 -7.32 5.47
C PRO A 48 -24.24 -7.97 4.20
N THR A 49 -23.45 -9.03 4.36
CA THR A 49 -22.87 -9.77 3.24
C THR A 49 -23.98 -10.54 2.54
N VAL A 50 -24.66 -9.90 1.58
CA VAL A 50 -25.58 -10.61 0.69
C VAL A 50 -24.72 -11.53 -0.18
N ASN A 51 -24.86 -12.84 0.03
CA ASN A 51 -24.26 -13.86 -0.84
C ASN A 51 -24.90 -13.75 -2.22
N THR A 52 -24.34 -12.89 -3.06
CA THR A 52 -24.75 -12.76 -4.45
C THR A 52 -23.91 -13.74 -5.26
N ASP A 53 -24.57 -14.59 -6.05
CA ASP A 53 -23.90 -15.47 -7.02
C ASP A 53 -23.22 -14.60 -8.08
N THR A 54 -21.97 -14.21 -7.83
CA THR A 54 -21.16 -13.42 -8.75
C THR A 54 -20.46 -14.33 -9.75
N VAL A 55 -20.70 -14.12 -11.04
CA VAL A 55 -20.02 -14.87 -12.11
C VAL A 55 -18.87 -14.00 -12.62
N ILE A 56 -17.64 -14.45 -12.42
CA ILE A 56 -16.43 -13.75 -12.88
C ILE A 56 -16.03 -14.32 -14.25
N ILE A 57 -15.98 -13.46 -15.26
CA ILE A 57 -15.54 -13.82 -16.61
C ILE A 57 -14.18 -13.17 -16.85
N ARG A 58 -13.16 -14.00 -17.05
CA ARG A 58 -11.80 -13.55 -17.35
C ARG A 58 -11.58 -13.55 -18.85
N ILE A 59 -11.19 -12.40 -19.39
CA ILE A 59 -10.87 -12.25 -20.81
C ILE A 59 -9.46 -11.67 -20.95
N PRO A 60 -8.66 -12.09 -21.94
CA PRO A 60 -7.36 -11.47 -22.18
C PRO A 60 -7.51 -10.02 -22.64
N TYR A 61 -6.66 -9.13 -22.10
CA TYR A 61 -6.64 -7.72 -22.49
C TYR A 61 -6.02 -7.55 -23.88
N PHE A 62 -6.81 -7.06 -24.85
CA PHE A 62 -6.38 -6.80 -26.24
C PHE A 62 -6.19 -5.31 -26.55
N GLY A 63 -5.98 -4.46 -25.54
CA GLY A 63 -5.85 -3.01 -25.72
C GLY A 63 -7.16 -2.24 -25.54
N LEU A 64 -7.23 -1.01 -26.06
CA LEU A 64 -8.41 -0.13 -25.86
C LEU A 64 -9.72 -0.73 -26.37
N THR A 65 -9.64 -1.59 -27.38
CA THR A 65 -10.78 -2.32 -27.96
C THR A 65 -11.41 -3.28 -26.95
N SER A 66 -10.61 -3.94 -26.08
CA SER A 66 -11.15 -4.89 -25.09
C SER A 66 -12.09 -4.22 -24.09
N LYS A 67 -11.87 -2.94 -23.77
CA LYS A 67 -12.78 -2.15 -22.92
C LYS A 67 -14.15 -1.95 -23.57
N VAL A 68 -14.19 -1.71 -24.88
CA VAL A 68 -15.44 -1.59 -25.65
C VAL A 68 -16.15 -2.94 -25.73
N TYR A 69 -15.40 -4.01 -26.00
CA TYR A 69 -15.94 -5.38 -26.01
C TYR A 69 -16.47 -5.80 -24.65
N GLY A 70 -15.77 -5.48 -23.55
CA GLY A 70 -16.21 -5.74 -22.18
C GLY A 70 -17.57 -5.11 -21.90
N LYS A 71 -17.78 -3.83 -22.25
CA LYS A 71 -19.09 -3.17 -22.10
C LYS A 71 -20.19 -3.86 -22.90
N ARG A 72 -19.92 -4.23 -24.15
CA ARG A 72 -20.90 -4.92 -25.00
C ARG A 72 -21.24 -6.30 -24.45
N LEU A 73 -20.25 -7.04 -23.94
CA LEU A 73 -20.43 -8.32 -23.28
C LEU A 73 -21.26 -8.17 -22.00
N THR A 74 -20.98 -7.19 -21.14
CA THR A 74 -21.77 -6.93 -19.93
C THR A 74 -23.23 -6.65 -20.28
N LEU A 75 -23.48 -5.86 -21.33
CA LEU A 75 -24.84 -5.57 -21.81
C LEU A 75 -25.54 -6.82 -22.35
N ALA A 76 -24.85 -7.61 -23.18
CA ALA A 76 -25.41 -8.84 -23.74
C ALA A 76 -25.74 -9.87 -22.64
N ILE A 77 -24.87 -10.01 -21.64
CA ILE A 77 -25.10 -10.91 -20.51
C ILE A 77 -26.30 -10.45 -19.67
N LYS A 78 -26.42 -9.15 -19.42
CA LYS A 78 -27.58 -8.57 -18.72
C LYS A 78 -28.89 -8.80 -19.47
N TYR A 79 -28.84 -8.82 -20.80
CA TYR A 79 -30.02 -9.03 -21.65
C TYR A 79 -30.44 -10.51 -21.72
N HIS A 80 -29.47 -11.42 -21.85
CA HIS A 80 -29.74 -12.85 -22.07
C HIS A 80 -29.79 -13.69 -20.79
N TYR A 81 -29.18 -13.25 -19.69
CA TYR A 81 -29.14 -13.99 -18.43
C TYR A 81 -29.78 -13.17 -17.29
N PRO A 82 -30.67 -13.78 -16.47
CA PRO A 82 -31.28 -13.13 -15.29
C PRO A 82 -30.20 -12.69 -14.27
N PRO A 83 -30.52 -11.83 -13.27
CA PRO A 83 -29.59 -10.87 -12.69
C PRO A 83 -28.53 -11.55 -11.80
N LYS A 84 -27.54 -12.16 -12.42
CA LYS A 84 -26.29 -12.56 -11.80
C LYS A 84 -25.33 -11.40 -11.95
N LEU A 85 -24.74 -10.97 -10.83
CA LEU A 85 -23.72 -9.94 -10.81
C LEU A 85 -22.51 -10.46 -11.59
N THR A 86 -22.35 -9.98 -12.82
CA THR A 86 -21.24 -10.39 -13.68
C THR A 86 -20.12 -9.38 -13.62
N ARG A 87 -18.92 -9.87 -13.30
CA ARG A 87 -17.70 -9.05 -13.26
C ARG A 87 -16.78 -9.53 -14.36
N ILE A 88 -16.57 -8.70 -15.37
CA ILE A 88 -15.57 -8.94 -16.40
C ILE A 88 -14.23 -8.43 -15.88
N VAL A 89 -13.21 -9.28 -15.92
CA VAL A 89 -11.84 -8.95 -15.53
C VAL A 89 -10.95 -9.14 -16.75
N ASP A 90 -10.29 -8.06 -17.15
CA ASP A 90 -9.25 -8.10 -18.16
C ASP A 90 -7.97 -8.69 -17.53
N ASP A 91 -7.60 -9.90 -17.94
CA ASP A 91 -6.35 -10.54 -17.55
C ASP A 91 -5.23 -10.14 -18.51
N VAL A 92 -4.16 -9.56 -17.97
CA VAL A 92 -2.91 -9.34 -18.70
C VAL A 92 -1.97 -10.48 -18.31
N LYS A 93 -1.73 -11.42 -19.24
CA LYS A 93 -0.77 -12.52 -19.02
C LYS A 93 0.67 -12.01 -18.94
N ASP A 94 0.96 -10.91 -19.63
CA ASP A 94 2.30 -10.33 -19.72
C ASP A 94 2.42 -9.10 -18.81
N ARG A 95 2.78 -9.33 -17.54
CA ARG A 95 3.16 -8.23 -16.65
C ARG A 95 4.42 -7.59 -17.22
N ILE A 96 4.57 -6.27 -17.13
CA ILE A 96 5.81 -5.61 -17.59
C ILE A 96 7.05 -6.28 -16.94
N GLY A 97 6.96 -6.69 -15.67
CA GLY A 97 8.03 -7.43 -14.98
C GLY A 97 8.34 -8.84 -15.50
N SER A 98 7.48 -9.49 -16.30
CA SER A 98 7.82 -10.74 -16.98
C SER A 98 8.56 -10.51 -18.30
N ALA A 99 8.33 -9.37 -18.96
CA ALA A 99 9.05 -8.96 -20.16
C ALA A 99 10.34 -8.17 -19.85
N VAL A 100 10.48 -7.69 -18.61
CA VAL A 100 11.55 -6.80 -18.17
C VAL A 100 12.28 -7.44 -16.98
N THR A 101 13.22 -8.34 -17.28
CA THR A 101 14.26 -8.80 -16.33
C THR A 101 15.42 -7.79 -16.25
N ILE A 102 15.15 -6.49 -16.31
CA ILE A 102 16.20 -5.45 -16.44
C ILE A 102 17.00 -5.26 -15.14
N LYS A 103 16.57 -5.81 -14.00
CA LYS A 103 17.41 -5.78 -12.80
C LYS A 103 18.47 -6.86 -12.91
N ASP A 104 19.72 -6.42 -13.04
CA ASP A 104 20.88 -7.29 -12.91
C ASP A 104 20.81 -8.05 -11.58
N ASN A 105 21.00 -9.37 -11.65
CA ASN A 105 21.01 -10.20 -10.46
C ASN A 105 22.32 -9.98 -9.69
N ILE A 106 22.26 -9.05 -8.73
CA ILE A 106 23.39 -8.79 -7.83
C ILE A 106 23.58 -10.03 -6.93
N PRO A 107 24.80 -10.58 -6.78
CA PRO A 107 25.05 -11.70 -5.89
C PRO A 107 24.69 -11.33 -4.44
N THR A 108 24.21 -12.30 -3.66
CA THR A 108 23.68 -12.05 -2.31
C THR A 108 24.71 -11.40 -1.37
N GLN A 109 25.99 -11.70 -1.57
CA GLN A 109 27.11 -11.13 -0.82
C GLN A 109 27.28 -9.62 -1.03
N SER A 110 26.91 -9.09 -2.20
CA SER A 110 26.95 -7.67 -2.54
C SER A 110 25.61 -6.95 -2.34
N LYS A 111 24.63 -7.59 -1.68
CA LYS A 111 23.34 -6.96 -1.33
C LYS A 111 23.37 -6.24 0.02
N SER A 112 24.44 -6.39 0.80
CA SER A 112 24.63 -5.80 2.13
C SER A 112 26.02 -5.20 2.24
N TYR A 113 26.23 -4.33 3.24
CA TYR A 113 27.48 -3.61 3.45
C TYR A 113 27.89 -2.73 2.26
N VAL A 114 26.92 -2.30 1.46
CA VAL A 114 27.17 -1.33 0.39
C VAL A 114 27.47 0.01 1.04
N VAL A 115 28.69 0.49 0.84
CA VAL A 115 29.13 1.83 1.23
C VAL A 115 28.81 2.77 0.09
N TYR A 116 28.10 3.85 0.38
CA TYR A 116 27.86 4.91 -0.58
C TYR A 116 28.35 6.24 -0.03
N GLU A 117 28.84 7.06 -0.93
CA GLU A 117 29.31 8.41 -0.67
C GLU A 117 28.36 9.38 -1.36
N ALA A 118 27.85 10.34 -0.62
CA ALA A 118 26.99 11.40 -1.14
C ALA A 118 27.61 12.76 -0.81
N ASN A 119 27.93 13.50 -1.88
CA ASN A 119 28.53 14.83 -1.78
C ASN A 119 27.44 15.90 -1.80
N CYS A 120 27.51 16.85 -0.88
CA CYS A 120 26.61 17.99 -0.92
C CYS A 120 27.00 18.93 -2.07
N PRO A 121 26.07 19.34 -2.94
CA PRO A 121 26.40 20.28 -4.02
C PRO A 121 26.58 21.72 -3.53
N LYS A 122 26.26 22.03 -2.26
CA LYS A 122 26.29 23.38 -1.69
C LYS A 122 27.37 23.60 -0.61
N CYS A 123 27.96 22.52 -0.06
CA CYS A 123 29.04 22.60 0.92
C CYS A 123 30.07 21.49 0.68
N SER A 124 31.23 21.57 1.33
CA SER A 124 32.32 20.59 1.22
C SER A 124 32.14 19.34 2.09
N ASP A 125 30.93 19.11 2.60
CA ASP A 125 30.66 17.96 3.47
C ASP A 125 30.30 16.72 2.65
N THR A 126 30.88 15.59 3.06
CA THR A 126 30.70 14.28 2.45
C THR A 126 29.98 13.37 3.43
N TYR A 127 28.87 12.78 3.00
CA TYR A 127 28.15 11.78 3.78
C TYR A 127 28.56 10.38 3.32
N ILE A 128 29.12 9.59 4.25
CA ILE A 128 29.54 8.21 3.99
C ILE A 128 28.76 7.30 4.93
N GLU A 129 28.02 6.36 4.36
CA GLU A 129 27.28 5.37 5.14
C GLU A 129 27.36 3.97 4.56
N LYS A 130 27.24 2.99 5.46
CA LYS A 130 27.12 1.58 5.13
C LYS A 130 25.69 1.11 5.37
N THR A 131 25.13 0.41 4.40
CA THR A 131 23.80 -0.16 4.50
C THR A 131 23.81 -1.55 5.13
N TYR A 132 22.83 -1.83 5.98
CA TYR A 132 22.58 -3.16 6.53
C TYR A 132 21.20 -3.63 6.12
N ARG A 133 21.10 -4.87 5.62
CA ARG A 133 19.80 -5.54 5.46
C ARG A 133 19.35 -6.03 6.83
N GLN A 134 18.15 -5.64 7.24
CA GLN A 134 17.46 -6.29 8.35
C GLN A 134 17.05 -7.69 7.87
N HIS A 135 17.56 -8.73 8.54
CA HIS A 135 17.17 -10.12 8.36
C HIS A 135 15.94 -10.43 9.22
#